data_AF-A0A7U4JBI2-F1
#
_entry.id   AF-A0A7U4JBI2-F1
#
_cell.length_a   1.000
_cell.length_b   1.000
_cell.length_c   1.000
_cell.angle_alpha   90.00
_cell.angle_beta   90.00
_cell.angle_gamma   90.00
#
_symmetry.space_group_name_H-M   'P 1'
#
loop_
_entity.id
_entity.type
_entity.pdbx_description
1 polymer ?
#
loop_
_entity_poly.entity_id
_entity_poly.type
_entity_poly.pdbx_seq_one_letter_code
_entity_poly.pdbx_strand_id
1 'polypeptide(L)'
;MDGPRHSLEDPDYAAFAWGRFRRILWWMSGVALLAAIVAEATLYWSMGELYLVTAIATFFGVFLTVMLAAALMGLMFLSSGSGHDAEVEDLLKDEVEID
;
A
#
# COMPACT_ATOMS: atom_id res chain seq x y z
N MET A 1 26.57 -11.78 18.69
CA MET A 1 26.43 -10.87 17.53
C MET A 1 24.93 -10.81 17.28
N ASP A 2 24.25 -9.93 18.01
CA ASP A 2 22.79 -9.84 17.97
C ASP A 2 22.43 -8.83 16.88
N GLY A 3 22.10 -9.32 15.69
CA GLY A 3 21.71 -8.49 14.56
C GLY A 3 20.49 -7.61 14.87
N PRO A 4 20.28 -6.50 14.14
CA PRO A 4 19.20 -5.55 14.42
C PRO A 4 17.83 -6.26 14.40
N ARG A 5 17.14 -6.24 15.54
CA ARG A 5 15.86 -6.94 15.82
C ARG A 5 14.64 -6.36 15.06
N HIS A 6 14.85 -5.77 13.89
CA HIS A 6 13.84 -5.02 13.13
C HIS A 6 14.01 -5.11 11.60
N SER A 7 14.57 -6.21 11.09
CA SER A 7 14.64 -6.48 9.66
C SER A 7 13.44 -7.32 9.19
N LEU A 8 12.96 -7.12 7.96
CA LEU A 8 11.95 -7.99 7.32
C LEU A 8 12.44 -9.44 7.11
N GLU A 9 13.71 -9.71 7.38
CA GLU A 9 14.28 -11.06 7.43
C GLU A 9 13.80 -11.85 8.66
N ASP A 10 13.36 -11.16 9.72
CA ASP A 10 12.69 -11.81 10.86
C ASP A 10 11.26 -12.21 10.44
N PRO A 11 10.95 -13.51 10.37
CA PRO A 11 9.64 -13.99 9.93
C PRO A 11 8.49 -13.50 10.81
N ASP A 12 8.73 -13.26 12.11
CA ASP A 12 7.69 -12.81 13.03
C ASP A 12 7.36 -11.32 12.80
N TYR A 13 8.38 -10.49 12.57
CA TYR A 13 8.20 -9.07 12.23
C TYR A 13 7.55 -8.90 10.84
N ALA A 14 7.99 -9.67 9.84
CA ALA A 14 7.44 -9.64 8.49
C ALA A 14 5.94 -10.01 8.47
N ALA A 15 5.55 -11.04 9.23
CA ALA A 15 4.15 -11.46 9.36
C ALA A 15 3.29 -10.34 9.98
N PHE A 16 3.80 -9.66 11.01
CA PHE A 16 3.12 -8.52 11.62
C PHE A 16 2.96 -7.34 10.66
N ALA A 17 4.03 -6.95 9.96
CA ALA A 17 4.03 -5.85 9.00
C ALA A 17 3.03 -6.11 7.84
N TRP A 18 3.02 -7.33 7.32
CA TRP A 18 2.11 -7.75 6.26
C TRP A 18 0.65 -7.82 6.71
N GLY A 19 0.39 -8.23 7.96
CA GLY A 19 -0.94 -8.20 8.56
C GLY A 19 -1.51 -6.78 8.61
N ARG A 20 -0.68 -5.80 8.99
CA ARG A 20 -1.07 -4.38 9.01
C ARG A 20 -1.33 -3.84 7.61
N PHE A 21 -0.47 -4.15 6.63
CA PHE A 21 -0.67 -3.76 5.24
C PHE A 21 -2.00 -4.26 4.67
N ARG A 22 -2.33 -5.54 4.87
CA ARG A 22 -3.61 -6.11 4.43
C ARG A 22 -4.81 -5.45 5.11
N ARG A 23 -4.70 -5.12 6.41
CA ARG A 23 -5.76 -4.39 7.12
C ARG A 23 -6.00 -3.01 6.53
N ILE A 24 -4.94 -2.29 6.16
CA ILE A 24 -5.05 -0.98 5.47
C ILE A 24 -5.72 -1.16 4.11
N LEU A 25 -5.29 -2.13 3.30
CA LEU A 25 -5.91 -2.42 2.01
C LEU A 25 -7.39 -2.78 2.14
N TRP A 26 -7.77 -3.51 3.18
CA TRP A 26 -9.16 -3.84 3.44
C TRP A 26 -10.00 -2.59 3.70
N TRP A 27 -9.52 -1.65 4.52
CA TRP A 27 -10.19 -0.36 4.72
C TRP A 27 -10.23 0.48 3.43
N MET A 28 -9.13 0.50 2.68
CA MET A 28 -9.06 1.20 1.40
C MET A 28 -10.01 0.60 0.36
N SER A 29 -10.32 -0.69 0.43
CA SER A 29 -11.33 -1.31 -0.45
C SER A 29 -12.71 -0.70 -0.23
N GLY A 30 -13.06 -0.32 1.01
CA GLY A 30 -14.30 0.41 1.29
C GLY A 30 -14.31 1.81 0.69
N VAL A 31 -13.19 2.52 0.76
CA VAL A 31 -13.03 3.86 0.14
C VAL A 31 -13.09 3.77 -1.39
N ALA A 32 -12.40 2.78 -1.98
CA ALA A 32 -12.41 2.54 -3.41
C ALA A 32 -13.81 2.15 -3.91
N LEU A 33 -14.54 1.33 -3.15
CA LEU A 33 -15.93 0.97 -3.45
C LEU A 33 -16.83 2.21 -3.44
N LEU A 34 -16.71 3.05 -2.41
CA LEU A 34 -17.45 4.31 -2.32
C LEU A 34 -17.13 5.22 -3.51
N ALA A 35 -15.85 5.37 -3.86
CA ALA A 35 -15.43 6.17 -5.00
C ALA A 35 -16.00 5.65 -6.32
N ALA A 36 -16.00 4.33 -6.53
CA ALA A 36 -16.58 3.71 -7.72
C ALA A 36 -18.10 3.92 -7.80
N ILE A 37 -18.83 3.81 -6.68
CA ILE A 37 -20.28 4.10 -6.61
C ILE A 37 -20.56 5.58 -6.91
N VAL A 38 -19.77 6.50 -6.35
CA VAL A 38 -19.92 7.93 -6.63
C VAL A 38 -19.65 8.25 -8.09
N ALA A 39 -18.64 7.61 -8.70
CA ALA A 39 -18.35 7.75 -10.12
C ALA A 39 -19.51 7.23 -10.99
N GLU A 40 -20.05 6.05 -10.69
CA GLU A 40 -21.23 5.50 -11.38
C GLU A 40 -22.45 6.42 -11.24
N ALA A 41 -22.76 6.90 -10.02
CA ALA A 41 -23.88 7.80 -9.80
C ALA A 41 -23.74 9.12 -10.60
N THR A 42 -22.52 9.67 -10.63
CA THR A 42 -22.22 10.87 -11.41
C THR A 42 -22.37 10.62 -12.92
N LEU A 43 -21.94 9.45 -13.38
CA LEU A 43 -22.05 9.06 -14.79
C LEU A 43 -23.52 8.84 -15.19
N TYR A 44 -24.31 8.19 -14.32
CA TYR A 44 -25.75 8.01 -14.51
C TYR A 44 -26.51 9.34 -14.59
N TRP A 45 -26.19 10.30 -13.71
CA TRP A 45 -26.83 11.62 -13.74
C TRP A 45 -26.44 12.47 -14.95
N SER A 46 -25.25 12.28 -15.51
CA SER A 46 -24.76 13.07 -16.63
C SER A 46 -25.14 12.51 -18.00
N MET A 47 -25.13 11.18 -18.16
CA MET A 47 -25.35 10.52 -19.46
C MET A 47 -26.62 9.65 -19.52
N GLY A 48 -27.33 9.48 -18.40
CA GLY A 48 -28.51 8.62 -18.32
C GLY A 48 -28.14 7.15 -18.10
N GLU A 49 -28.95 6.23 -18.62
CA GLU A 49 -28.74 4.80 -18.44
C GLU A 49 -27.43 4.33 -19.10
N LEU A 50 -26.62 3.62 -18.31
CA LEU A 50 -25.38 3.02 -18.77
C LEU A 50 -25.60 1.60 -19.25
N TYR A 51 -24.97 1.25 -20.37
CA TYR A 51 -24.87 -0.15 -20.78
C TYR A 51 -24.06 -0.95 -19.77
N LEU A 52 -24.44 -2.20 -19.53
CA LEU A 52 -23.87 -3.06 -18.49
C LEU A 52 -22.33 -3.14 -18.58
N VAL A 53 -21.79 -3.28 -19.79
CA VAL A 53 -20.33 -3.36 -20.00
C VAL A 53 -19.63 -2.07 -19.59
N THR A 54 -20.22 -0.92 -19.90
CA THR A 54 -19.67 0.39 -19.53
C THR A 54 -19.65 0.53 -18.02
N ALA A 55 -20.78 0.28 -17.34
CA ALA A 55 -20.88 0.37 -15.89
C ALA A 55 -19.86 -0.52 -15.16
N ILE A 56 -19.69 -1.76 -15.63
CA ILE A 56 -18.69 -2.68 -15.07
C ILE A 56 -17.27 -2.15 -15.31
N ALA A 57 -16.97 -1.67 -16.53
CA ALA A 57 -15.65 -1.15 -16.88
C ALA A 57 -15.28 0.10 -16.06
N THR A 58 -16.20 1.05 -15.91
CA THR A 58 -15.97 2.28 -15.14
C THR A 58 -15.87 2.00 -13.64
N PHE A 59 -16.74 1.13 -13.12
CA PHE A 59 -16.67 0.70 -11.72
C PHE A 59 -15.32 0.06 -11.39
N PHE A 60 -14.91 -0.96 -12.16
CA PHE A 60 -13.62 -1.62 -11.91
C PHE A 60 -12.43 -0.71 -12.23
N GLY A 61 -12.53 0.16 -13.23
CA GLY A 61 -11.50 1.15 -13.53
C GLY A 61 -11.21 2.03 -12.32
N VAL A 62 -12.24 2.67 -11.77
CA VAL A 62 -12.10 3.55 -10.59
C VAL A 62 -11.63 2.76 -9.37
N PHE A 63 -12.26 1.61 -9.08
CA PHE A 63 -11.92 0.79 -7.93
C PHE A 63 -10.46 0.33 -7.97
N LEU A 64 -10.01 -0.25 -9.09
CA LEU A 64 -8.66 -0.79 -9.23
C LEU A 64 -7.61 0.32 -9.21
N THR A 65 -7.88 1.49 -9.78
CA THR A 65 -6.95 2.62 -9.72
C THR A 65 -6.74 3.10 -8.28
N VAL A 66 -7.82 3.27 -7.50
CA VAL A 66 -7.71 3.69 -6.10
C VAL A 66 -7.00 2.62 -5.27
N MET A 67 -7.35 1.34 -5.47
CA MET A 67 -6.69 0.23 -4.78
C MET A 67 -5.21 0.11 -5.14
N LEU A 68 -4.85 0.33 -6.40
CA LEU A 68 -3.46 0.33 -6.84
C LEU A 68 -2.68 1.46 -6.17
N ALA A 69 -3.23 2.69 -6.14
CA ALA A 69 -2.61 3.80 -5.45
C ALA A 69 -2.40 3.50 -3.95
N ALA A 70 -3.41 2.94 -3.28
CA ALA A 70 -3.32 2.53 -1.88
C ALA A 70 -2.27 1.43 -1.64
N ALA A 71 -2.19 0.44 -2.54
CA ALA A 71 -1.21 -0.63 -2.47
C ALA A 71 0.21 -0.11 -2.64
N LEU A 72 0.45 0.76 -3.62
CA LEU A 72 1.76 1.38 -3.84
C LEU A 72 2.18 2.23 -2.63
N MET A 73 1.27 3.03 -2.08
CA MET A 73 1.55 3.82 -0.87
C MET A 73 1.85 2.92 0.33
N GLY A 74 1.11 1.84 0.51
CA GLY A 74 1.36 0.87 1.59
C GLY A 74 2.70 0.14 1.43
N LEU A 75 3.06 -0.24 0.20
CA LEU A 75 4.35 -0.85 -0.10
C LEU A 75 5.52 0.11 0.14
N MET A 76 5.36 1.39 -0.20
CA MET A 76 6.35 2.43 0.11
C MET A 76 6.63 2.50 1.62
N PHE A 77 5.60 2.42 2.47
CA PHE A 77 5.79 2.41 3.93
C PHE A 77 6.49 1.15 4.44
N LEU A 78 6.17 -0.02 3.86
CA LEU A 78 6.88 -1.25 4.18
C LEU A 78 8.36 -1.18 3.77
N SER A 79 8.65 -0.57 2.62
CA SER A 79 10.01 -0.33 2.15
C SER A 79 10.81 0.51 3.14
N SER A 80 10.27 1.67 3.57
CA SER A 80 10.97 2.55 4.53
C SER A 80 11.10 1.97 5.95
N GLY A 81 10.18 1.09 6.36
CA GLY A 81 10.15 0.51 7.70
C GLY A 81 10.94 -0.78 7.87
N SER A 82 11.64 -1.23 6.83
CA SER A 82 12.36 -2.52 6.79
C SER A 82 13.75 -2.50 7.44
N GLY A 83 14.21 -1.34 7.93
CA GLY A 83 15.50 -1.20 8.61
C GLY A 83 16.72 -1.07 7.69
N HIS A 84 16.54 -1.14 6.37
CA HIS A 84 17.64 -1.08 5.41
C HIS A 84 18.48 0.20 5.51
N ASP A 85 17.83 1.35 5.72
CA ASP A 85 18.54 2.64 5.80
C ASP A 85 19.27 2.83 7.14
N ALA A 86 18.80 2.18 8.21
CA ALA A 86 19.45 2.22 9.52
C ALA A 86 20.68 1.31 9.59
N GLU A 87 20.69 0.21 8.82
CA GLU A 87 21.80 -0.75 8.74
C GLU A 87 23.04 -0.13 8.05
N VAL A 88 22.84 0.75 7.08
CA VAL A 88 23.95 1.45 6.39
C VAL A 88 24.62 2.49 7.30
N GLU A 89 23.88 3.14 8.19
CA GLU A 89 24.44 4.15 9.11
C GLU A 89 25.31 3.53 10.22
N ASP A 90 25.03 2.29 10.62
CA ASP A 90 25.84 1.55 11.61
C ASP A 90 27.14 1.01 10.98
N LEU A 91 27.07 0.49 9.74
CA LEU A 91 28.26 0.04 8.99
C LEU A 91 29.26 1.18 8.74
N LEU A 92 28.79 2.39 8.44
CA LEU A 92 29.67 3.55 8.26
C LEU A 92 30.25 4.08 9.57
N LYS A 93 29.61 3.84 10.72
CA LYS A 93 30.13 4.23 12.03
C LYS A 93 31.29 3.34 12.47
N ASP A 94 31.22 2.04 12.19
CA ASP A 94 32.29 1.09 12.47
C ASP A 94 33.53 1.29 11.56
N GLU A 95 33.36 1.85 10.36
CA GLU A 95 34.50 2.16 9.45
C GLU A 95 35.16 3.54 9.71
N VAL A 96 34.50 4.45 10.44
CA VAL A 96 34.98 5.83 10.71
C VAL A 96 35.50 5.99 12.16
N GLU A 97 35.91 4.89 12.80
CA GLU A 97 36.79 4.97 13.97
C GLU A 97 38.18 5.44 13.50
N ILE A 98 38.34 6.77 13.44
CA ILE A 98 39.60 7.47 13.13
C ILE A 98 40.52 7.34 14.36
N ASP A 99 41.63 6.63 14.21
CA ASP A 99 42.83 6.72 15.07
C ASP A 99 43.40 8.15 15.06
#